data_AF-A0A3P7RI63-F1
#
_entry.id   AF-A0A3P7RI63-F1
#
_cell.length_a   1.000
_cell.length_b   1.000
_cell.length_c   1.000
_cell.angle_alpha   90.00
_cell.angle_beta   90.00
_cell.angle_gamma   90.00
#
_symmetry.space_group_name_H-M   'P 1'
#
loop_
_entity.id
_entity.type
_entity.pdbx_description
1 polymer ?
#
loop_
_entity_poly.entity_id
_entity_poly.type
_entity_poly.pdbx_seq_one_letter_code
_entity_poly.pdbx_strand_id
1 'polypeptide(L)'
;MKMEAFTPRPYEDFDDVEASCSLFPDEPPDDKLADWNLTIKAELACTPPWDPLPLLRSVFRFYSDLGDVQTCVALLLVLGEKSKELVDLGTQRLWFLDYIEMLECYELWNAAAEVIKMCWITSVSNKSNEVTCFRYT
;
A
#
# COMPACT_ATOMS: atom_id res chain seq x y z
N MET A 1 46.52 11.15 -13.92
CA MET A 1 45.09 10.80 -13.73
C MET A 1 44.47 11.93 -12.93
N LYS A 2 43.66 12.77 -13.58
CA LYS A 2 43.06 13.97 -12.98
C LYS A 2 41.56 13.68 -12.91
N MET A 3 41.00 13.68 -11.70
CA MET A 3 39.56 13.48 -11.47
C MET A 3 38.86 14.78 -11.88
N GLU A 4 37.99 14.73 -12.89
CA GLU A 4 37.09 15.82 -13.22
C GLU A 4 35.95 15.80 -12.19
N ALA A 5 35.74 16.92 -11.50
CA ALA A 5 34.68 17.07 -10.52
C ALA A 5 33.33 17.33 -11.22
N PHE A 6 32.26 16.71 -10.73
CA PHE A 6 30.90 16.98 -11.17
C PHE A 6 30.51 18.42 -10.79
N THR A 7 30.28 19.27 -11.79
CA THR A 7 29.65 20.57 -11.58
C THR A 7 28.15 20.37 -11.34
N PRO A 8 27.56 20.92 -10.26
CA PRO A 8 26.12 20.91 -10.08
C PRO A 8 25.46 21.72 -11.21
N ARG A 9 24.32 21.23 -11.72
CA ARG A 9 23.51 22.03 -12.65
C ARG A 9 22.99 23.27 -11.92
N PRO A 10 22.92 24.44 -12.59
CA PRO A 10 22.29 25.63 -12.01
C PRO A 10 20.84 25.33 -11.65
N TYR A 11 20.44 25.76 -10.46
CA TYR A 11 19.04 25.77 -10.02
C TYR A 11 18.32 26.86 -10.83
N GLU A 12 17.34 26.50 -11.64
CA GLU A 12 16.49 27.49 -12.32
C GLU A 12 15.47 28.02 -11.32
N ASP A 13 15.50 29.34 -11.13
CA ASP A 13 14.55 30.10 -10.34
C ASP A 13 13.23 30.18 -11.12
N PHE A 14 12.17 29.58 -10.59
CA PHE A 14 10.83 29.70 -11.16
C PHE A 14 10.06 30.76 -10.38
N ASP A 15 10.44 32.02 -10.57
CA ASP A 15 9.59 33.15 -10.17
C ASP A 15 8.63 33.51 -11.32
N ASP A 16 7.37 33.76 -10.91
CA ASP A 16 6.26 34.36 -11.65
C ASP A 16 5.56 33.55 -12.75
N VAL A 17 4.81 32.52 -12.32
CA VAL A 17 3.48 32.25 -12.89
C VAL A 17 2.44 32.45 -11.79
N GLU A 18 1.75 33.58 -11.86
CA GLU A 18 0.58 33.91 -11.07
C GLU A 18 -0.55 32.91 -11.42
N ALA A 19 -0.56 31.77 -10.73
CA ALA A 19 -1.67 30.85 -10.76
C ALA A 19 -2.82 31.45 -9.95
N SER A 20 -3.69 32.21 -10.62
CA SER A 20 -5.02 32.51 -10.11
C SER A 20 -5.84 31.21 -10.11
N CYS A 21 -5.64 30.39 -9.09
CA CYS A 21 -6.48 29.24 -8.74
C CYS A 21 -7.52 29.68 -7.72
N SER A 22 -8.34 30.68 -8.07
CA SER A 22 -9.52 31.05 -7.30
C SER A 22 -10.74 30.24 -7.77
N LEU A 23 -10.76 28.95 -7.44
CA LEU A 23 -11.97 28.12 -7.41
C LEU A 23 -11.83 27.11 -6.26
N PHE A 24 -11.60 27.61 -5.05
CA PHE A 24 -12.01 26.90 -3.84
C PHE A 24 -13.43 27.37 -3.53
N PRO A 25 -14.46 26.52 -3.61
CA PRO A 25 -15.70 26.82 -2.96
C PRO A 25 -15.42 26.91 -1.45
N ASP A 26 -15.59 28.10 -0.88
CA ASP A 26 -15.63 28.32 0.57
C ASP A 26 -16.89 27.66 1.14
N GLU A 27 -16.88 26.33 1.28
CA GLU A 27 -17.87 25.61 2.07
C GLU A 27 -17.22 24.34 2.64
N PRO A 28 -17.27 24.11 3.98
CA PRO A 28 -16.69 22.91 4.56
C PRO A 28 -17.40 21.69 3.96
N PRO A 29 -16.67 20.73 3.37
CA PRO A 29 -17.29 19.52 2.88
C PRO A 29 -17.91 18.80 4.07
N ASP A 30 -19.24 18.65 4.02
CA ASP A 30 -20.03 17.76 4.88
C ASP A 30 -19.23 16.45 5.09
N ASP A 31 -18.93 16.11 6.35
CA ASP A 31 -18.14 14.95 6.82
C ASP A 31 -18.83 13.60 6.48
N LYS A 32 -19.26 13.43 5.24
CA LYS A 32 -19.55 12.13 4.66
C LYS A 32 -18.22 11.60 4.18
N LEU A 33 -17.50 10.99 5.13
CA LEU A 33 -16.44 10.03 4.91
C LEU A 33 -16.67 9.37 3.54
N ALA A 34 -15.94 9.86 2.53
CA ALA A 34 -16.13 9.39 1.17
C ALA A 34 -15.93 7.89 1.24
N ASP A 35 -17.00 7.15 0.95
CA ASP A 35 -16.99 5.70 0.99
C ASP A 35 -16.03 5.26 -0.10
N TRP A 36 -14.76 5.06 0.28
CA TRP A 36 -13.63 4.75 -0.60
C TRP A 36 -13.74 3.35 -1.18
N ASN A 37 -14.91 2.72 -1.05
CA ASN A 37 -15.30 1.45 -1.65
C ASN A 37 -15.05 1.49 -3.16
N LEU A 38 -13.83 1.11 -3.54
CA LEU A 38 -13.40 0.85 -4.92
C LEU A 38 -14.07 -0.45 -5.37
N THR A 39 -15.40 -0.39 -5.52
CA THR A 39 -16.20 -1.50 -5.99
C THR A 39 -16.13 -1.47 -7.51
N ILE A 40 -15.30 -2.32 -8.09
CA ILE A 40 -15.37 -2.59 -9.53
C ILE A 40 -16.75 -3.19 -9.79
N LYS A 41 -17.58 -2.46 -10.52
CA LYS A 41 -18.88 -2.97 -10.94
C LYS A 41 -18.63 -4.23 -11.78
N ALA A 42 -19.13 -5.38 -11.33
CA ALA A 42 -18.91 -6.67 -11.99
C ALA A 42 -19.36 -6.66 -13.47
N GLU A 43 -20.33 -5.81 -13.81
CA GLU A 43 -20.81 -5.55 -15.17
C GLU A 43 -19.77 -4.93 -16.12
N LEU A 44 -18.67 -4.36 -15.60
CA LEU A 44 -17.54 -3.82 -16.37
C LEU A 44 -16.32 -4.73 -16.37
N ALA A 45 -16.33 -5.82 -15.59
CA ALA A 45 -15.20 -6.73 -15.48
C ALA A 45 -15.10 -7.61 -16.74
N CYS A 46 -14.22 -7.22 -17.67
CA CYS A 46 -13.83 -8.08 -18.79
C CYS A 46 -12.70 -9.01 -18.35
N THR A 47 -12.82 -10.31 -18.61
CA THR A 47 -11.69 -11.23 -18.46
C THR A 47 -10.60 -10.84 -19.45
N PRO A 48 -9.36 -10.60 -19.01
CA PRO A 48 -8.29 -10.23 -19.91
C PRO A 48 -8.05 -11.32 -20.96
N PRO A 49 -7.61 -10.98 -22.19
CA PRO A 49 -7.31 -11.96 -23.23
C PRO A 49 -6.03 -12.78 -22.98
N TRP A 50 -5.40 -12.61 -21.82
CA TRP A 50 -4.14 -13.22 -21.41
C TRP A 50 -4.26 -13.79 -19.99
N ASP A 51 -3.40 -14.76 -19.66
CA ASP A 51 -3.33 -15.35 -18.31
C ASP A 51 -2.55 -14.43 -17.37
N PRO A 52 -3.17 -13.84 -16.33
CA PRO A 52 -2.50 -12.94 -15.41
C PRO A 52 -1.67 -13.62 -14.33
N LEU A 53 -1.86 -14.92 -14.08
CA LEU A 53 -1.25 -15.61 -12.95
C LEU A 53 0.29 -15.63 -13.01
N PRO A 54 0.95 -15.87 -14.16
CA PRO A 54 2.41 -15.83 -14.23
C PRO A 54 2.99 -14.45 -13.92
N LEU A 55 2.31 -13.38 -14.35
CA LEU A 55 2.72 -12.02 -14.05
C LEU A 55 2.57 -11.73 -12.55
N LEU A 56 1.40 -12.05 -11.97
CA LEU A 56 1.17 -11.84 -10.54
C LEU A 56 2.20 -12.58 -9.68
N ARG A 57 2.53 -13.83 -10.03
CA ARG A 57 3.59 -14.59 -9.34
C ARG A 57 4.95 -13.92 -9.46
N SER A 58 5.28 -13.39 -10.64
CA SER A 58 6.53 -12.66 -10.87
C SER A 58 6.58 -11.36 -10.06
N VAL A 59 5.46 -10.66 -9.94
CA VAL A 59 5.31 -9.43 -9.15
C VAL A 59 5.48 -9.70 -7.66
N PHE A 60 4.79 -10.72 -7.11
CA PHE A 60 4.97 -11.12 -5.71
C PHE A 60 6.42 -11.50 -5.41
N ARG A 61 7.06 -12.27 -6.29
CA ARG A 61 8.47 -12.63 -6.14
C ARG A 61 9.37 -11.40 -6.17
N PHE A 62 9.18 -10.51 -7.15
CA PHE A 62 10.00 -9.33 -7.30
C PHE A 62 9.96 -8.43 -6.06
N TYR A 63 8.77 -8.09 -5.56
CA TYR A 63 8.66 -7.21 -4.39
C TYR A 63 9.09 -7.88 -3.09
N SER A 64 8.84 -9.19 -2.94
CA SER A 64 9.36 -9.92 -1.78
C SER A 64 10.89 -10.04 -1.79
N ASP A 65 11.52 -10.24 -2.94
CA ASP A 65 12.99 -10.25 -3.09
C ASP A 65 13.59 -8.86 -2.76
N LEU A 66 12.84 -7.77 -2.95
CA LEU A 66 13.22 -6.41 -2.55
C LEU A 66 12.95 -6.11 -1.05
N GLY A 67 12.24 -6.98 -0.35
CA GLY A 67 11.78 -6.74 1.02
C GLY A 67 10.59 -5.77 1.12
N ASP A 68 9.92 -5.46 0.00
CA ASP A 68 8.73 -4.60 -0.03
C ASP A 68 7.47 -5.41 0.30
N VAL A 69 7.26 -5.64 1.60
CA VAL A 69 6.08 -6.33 2.12
C VAL A 69 4.80 -5.49 1.97
N GLN A 70 4.91 -4.15 1.93
CA GLN A 70 3.77 -3.26 1.75
C GLN A 70 3.08 -3.49 0.41
N THR A 71 3.85 -3.53 -0.68
CA THR A 71 3.31 -3.80 -2.02
C THR A 71 2.73 -5.21 -2.11
N CYS A 72 3.40 -6.19 -1.47
CA CYS A 72 2.89 -7.55 -1.39
C CYS A 72 1.53 -7.61 -0.66
N VAL A 73 1.40 -6.95 0.50
CA VAL A 73 0.13 -6.91 1.25
C VAL A 73 -0.96 -6.15 0.50
N ALA A 74 -0.64 -5.06 -0.19
CA ALA A 74 -1.60 -4.33 -1.01
C ALA A 74 -2.19 -5.23 -2.12
N LEU A 75 -1.36 -6.02 -2.79
CA LEU A 75 -1.83 -6.99 -3.79
C LEU A 75 -2.65 -8.12 -3.17
N LEU A 76 -2.24 -8.61 -1.99
CA LEU A 76 -3.01 -9.59 -1.23
C LEU A 76 -4.42 -9.04 -0.92
N LEU A 77 -4.54 -7.84 -0.36
CA LEU A 77 -5.83 -7.23 -0.04
C LEU A 77 -6.76 -7.13 -1.25
N VAL A 78 -6.23 -6.82 -2.44
CA VAL A 78 -7.01 -6.76 -3.68
C VAL A 78 -7.43 -8.16 -4.16
N LEU A 79 -6.54 -9.14 -4.12
CA LEU A 79 -6.81 -10.49 -4.61
C LEU A 79 -7.66 -11.33 -3.64
N GLY A 80 -7.63 -10.99 -2.35
CA GLY A 80 -8.32 -11.72 -1.30
C GLY A 80 -7.86 -13.17 -1.22
N GLU A 81 -8.80 -14.06 -0.88
CA GLU A 81 -8.54 -15.50 -0.73
C GLU A 81 -8.04 -16.20 -2.00
N LYS A 82 -8.22 -15.62 -3.19
CA LYS A 82 -7.74 -16.18 -4.46
C LYS A 82 -6.20 -16.20 -4.55
N SER A 83 -5.54 -15.40 -3.71
CA SER A 83 -4.07 -15.35 -3.63
C SER A 83 -3.42 -16.64 -3.11
N LYS A 84 -4.20 -17.57 -2.51
CA LYS A 84 -3.71 -18.87 -2.00
C LYS A 84 -3.02 -19.73 -3.07
N GLU A 85 -3.33 -19.53 -4.35
CA GLU A 85 -2.69 -20.23 -5.48
C GLU A 85 -1.39 -19.56 -5.96
N LEU A 86 -1.12 -18.34 -5.50
CA LEU A 86 0.03 -17.54 -5.89
C LEU A 86 1.12 -17.51 -4.82
N VAL A 87 0.71 -17.46 -3.55
CA VAL A 87 1.58 -17.37 -2.38
C VAL A 87 1.00 -18.26 -1.28
N ASP A 88 1.85 -19.03 -0.60
CA ASP A 88 1.38 -19.90 0.49
C ASP A 88 0.90 -19.09 1.70
N LEU A 89 -0.03 -19.67 2.47
CA LEU A 89 -0.68 -18.97 3.59
C LEU A 89 0.30 -18.54 4.69
N GLY A 90 1.40 -19.28 4.91
CA GLY A 90 2.40 -18.95 5.91
C GLY A 90 3.16 -17.68 5.54
N THR A 91 3.58 -17.59 4.28
CA THR A 91 4.23 -16.39 3.73
C THR A 91 3.28 -15.19 3.70
N GLN A 92 2.02 -15.38 3.29
CA GLN A 92 1.03 -14.31 3.34
C GLN A 92 0.86 -13.76 4.77
N ARG A 93 0.73 -14.66 5.75
CA ARG A 93 0.61 -14.29 7.16
C ARG A 93 1.83 -13.50 7.63
N LEU A 94 3.03 -13.94 7.28
CA LEU A 94 4.27 -13.26 7.66
C LEU A 94 4.27 -11.82 7.13
N TRP A 95 4.02 -11.62 5.83
CA TRP A 95 3.98 -10.28 5.24
C TRP A 95 2.92 -9.37 5.87
N PHE A 96 1.74 -9.91 6.19
CA PHE A 96 0.73 -9.14 6.93
C PHE A 96 1.23 -8.68 8.29
N LEU A 97 1.89 -9.57 9.06
CA LEU A 97 2.42 -9.22 10.38
C LEU A 97 3.54 -8.17 10.27
N ASP A 98 4.48 -8.35 9.35
CA ASP A 98 5.59 -7.43 9.14
C ASP A 98 5.08 -6.04 8.71
N TYR A 99 4.07 -6.00 7.83
CA TYR A 99 3.47 -4.74 7.41
C TYR A 99 2.71 -4.04 8.53
N ILE A 100 1.95 -4.79 9.35
CA ILE A 100 1.25 -4.24 10.52
C ILE A 100 2.26 -3.67 11.52
N GLU A 101 3.33 -4.40 11.84
CA GLU A 101 4.39 -3.93 12.74
C GLU A 101 5.04 -2.65 12.21
N MET A 102 5.30 -2.58 10.91
CA MET A 102 5.83 -1.38 10.27
C MET A 102 4.87 -0.18 10.42
N LEU A 103 3.57 -0.37 10.20
CA LEU A 103 2.57 0.69 10.38
C LEU A 103 2.50 1.15 11.84
N GLU A 104 2.56 0.22 12.79
CA GLU A 104 2.58 0.52 14.22
C GLU A 104 3.84 1.31 14.61
N CYS A 105 5.01 0.96 14.07
CA CYS A 105 6.26 1.70 14.30
C CYS A 105 6.21 3.14 13.75
N TYR A 106 5.45 3.38 12.69
CA TYR A 106 5.19 4.72 12.14
C TYR A 106 4.00 5.44 12.81
N GLU A 107 3.44 4.86 13.88
CA GLU A 107 2.28 5.38 14.60
C GLU A 107 1.00 5.52 13.72
N LEU A 108 0.90 4.72 12.66
CA LEU A 108 -0.23 4.69 11.73
C LEU A 108 -1.32 3.71 12.19
N TRP A 109 -1.78 3.89 13.44
CA TRP A 109 -2.67 2.95 14.14
C TRP A 109 -3.99 2.68 13.40
N ASN A 110 -4.61 3.72 12.83
CA ASN A 110 -5.85 3.57 12.08
C ASN A 110 -5.65 2.75 10.80
N ALA A 111 -4.52 2.94 10.11
CA ALA A 111 -4.19 2.16 8.94
C ALA A 111 -3.92 0.70 9.31
N ALA A 112 -3.18 0.45 10.40
CA ALA A 112 -2.96 -0.90 10.92
C ALA A 112 -4.28 -1.60 11.26
N ALA A 113 -5.21 -0.91 11.95
CA ALA A 113 -6.53 -1.44 12.28
C ALA A 113 -7.37 -1.80 11.04
N GLU A 114 -7.37 -0.95 10.02
CA GLU A 114 -8.06 -1.22 8.75
C GLU A 114 -7.43 -2.41 8.00
N VAL A 115 -6.11 -2.54 7.97
CA VAL A 115 -5.42 -3.71 7.38
C VAL A 115 -5.78 -4.99 8.12
N ILE A 116 -5.81 -4.97 9.46
CA ILE A 116 -6.21 -6.11 10.30
C ILE A 116 -7.65 -6.53 9.97
N LYS A 117 -8.55 -5.55 9.86
CA LYS A 117 -9.98 -5.76 9.57
C LYS A 117 -10.22 -6.34 8.18
N MET A 118 -9.44 -5.95 7.18
CA MET A 118 -9.55 -6.46 5.80
C MET A 118 -8.86 -7.81 5.60
N CYS A 119 -7.98 -8.22 6.52
CA CYS A 119 -7.25 -9.48 6.41
C CYS A 119 -8.17 -10.69 6.64
N TRP A 120 -8.24 -11.60 5.66
CA TRP A 120 -9.01 -12.86 5.77
C TRP A 120 -8.30 -13.94 6.60
N ILE A 121 -7.05 -13.71 7.00
CA ILE A 121 -6.28 -14.68 7.79
C ILE A 121 -6.66 -14.50 9.27
N THR A 122 -7.42 -15.46 9.81
CA THR A 122 -7.96 -15.40 11.18
C THR A 122 -6.92 -15.13 12.27
N SER A 123 -5.70 -15.68 12.13
CA SER A 123 -4.62 -15.43 13.09
C SER A 123 -4.07 -14.00 13.07
N VAL A 124 -4.36 -13.23 12.02
CA VAL A 124 -4.00 -11.81 11.89
C VAL A 124 -5.20 -10.94 12.27
N SER A 125 -6.39 -11.21 11.73
CA SER A 125 -7.59 -10.41 12.02
C SER A 125 -8.05 -10.48 13.47
N ASN A 126 -7.75 -11.56 14.19
CA ASN A 126 -8.00 -11.66 15.63
C ASN A 126 -6.99 -10.88 16.50
N LYS A 127 -5.94 -10.26 15.94
CA LYS A 127 -4.94 -9.48 16.71
C LYS A 127 -5.44 -8.11 17.21
N SER A 128 -6.66 -7.69 16.84
CA SER A 128 -7.23 -6.38 17.19
C SER A 128 -7.30 -6.04 18.69
N ASN A 129 -6.89 -6.95 19.60
CA ASN A 129 -6.99 -6.77 21.06
C ASN A 129 -5.64 -6.79 21.83
N GLU A 130 -4.47 -6.93 21.18
CA GLU A 130 -3.20 -7.03 21.90
C GLU A 130 -2.22 -5.90 21.55
N VAL A 131 -2.18 -4.87 22.41
CA VAL A 131 -1.12 -3.85 22.41
C VAL A 131 0.21 -4.52 22.74
N THR A 132 1.13 -4.59 21.77
CA THR A 132 2.51 -5.03 22.02
C THR A 132 3.45 -3.87 21.70
N CYS A 133 3.64 -2.98 22.67
CA CYS A 133 4.70 -1.97 22.59
C CYS A 133 6.05 -2.66 22.84
N PHE A 134 6.78 -2.98 21.77
CA PHE A 134 8.19 -3.37 21.90
C PHE A 134 9.03 -2.12 22.17
N ARG A 135 9.32 -1.86 23.45
CA ARG A 135 10.31 -0.85 23.86
C ARG A 135 11.70 -1.49 23.73
N TYR A 136 12.51 -1.01 22.79
CA TYR A 136 13.95 -1.23 22.83
C TYR A 136 14.52 -0.41 24.01
N THR A 137 15.01 -1.09 25.05
CA THR A 137 15.83 -0.50 26.13
C THR A 137 17.29 -0.72 25.86
#